data_AF-A0A5C4XEA0-F1
#
_entry.id   AF-A0A5C4XEA0-F1
#
_cell.length_a   1.000
_cell.length_b   1.000
_cell.length_c   1.000
_cell.angle_alpha   90.00
_cell.angle_beta   90.00
_cell.angle_gamma   90.00
#
_symmetry.space_group_name_H-M   'P 1'
#
loop_
_entity.id
_entity.type
_entity.pdbx_description
1 polymer ?
#
loop_
_entity_poly.entity_id
_entity_poly.type
_entity_poly.pdbx_seq_one_letter_code
_entity_poly.pdbx_strand_id
1 'polypeptide(L)'
;MIRMENVTKRYAEGAAPSVDNLTLEVPEGSTVALIGPSGCGKTTTMRMINRLIEPTEGRIFVNGEDVTQADPVQLRRHIGYVIQNVGLFPHMTIAENIAAVPNLLGWDQPRIRKRTEDLLDLVGLDPKEMLARYPRQLSGGQRQRIGVARALAADPAVLLMDEPFGAIDPIARARLQDEFRQILSRVRKTVVLVTHDLDEAIRLGDRIAIMKAGRIVQYDTPDAILSKPVDDFVSNFVGVDRAIKRLSLFSVADAALALPSANAKSSVAASLNLRDALSLMVAGNTDILAVTGEDGVVVGHLTREAIFSI
;
A
#
# COMPACT_ATOMS: atom_id res chain seq x y z
N MET A 1 -9.84 -2.19 12.96
CA MET A 1 -9.36 -3.61 12.92
C MET A 1 -10.21 -4.41 11.93
N ILE A 2 -9.62 -5.31 11.12
CA ILE A 2 -10.36 -6.29 10.30
C ILE A 2 -9.96 -7.69 10.75
N ARG A 3 -10.91 -8.62 10.85
CA ARG A 3 -10.65 -9.99 11.25
C ARG A 3 -11.47 -10.97 10.43
N MET A 4 -10.81 -11.99 9.88
CA MET A 4 -11.42 -13.06 9.10
C MET A 4 -11.23 -14.36 9.85
N GLU A 5 -12.31 -15.12 10.04
CA GLU A 5 -12.31 -16.40 10.75
C GLU A 5 -12.78 -17.51 9.81
N ASN A 6 -11.86 -18.40 9.43
CA ASN A 6 -12.15 -19.61 8.65
C ASN A 6 -12.98 -19.34 7.39
N VAL A 7 -12.67 -18.24 6.70
CA VAL A 7 -13.47 -17.74 5.59
C VAL A 7 -13.23 -18.59 4.34
N THR A 8 -14.31 -19.11 3.77
CA THR A 8 -14.27 -19.89 2.53
C THR A 8 -15.19 -19.25 1.50
N LYS A 9 -14.75 -19.19 0.24
CA LYS A 9 -15.58 -18.83 -0.91
C LYS A 9 -15.54 -19.88 -2.00
N ARG A 10 -16.71 -20.41 -2.34
CA ARG A 10 -16.99 -21.23 -3.52
C ARG A 10 -17.97 -20.47 -4.41
N TYR A 11 -17.69 -20.41 -5.71
CA TYR A 11 -18.59 -19.79 -6.69
C TYR A 11 -19.63 -20.75 -7.25
N ALA A 12 -19.32 -22.04 -7.28
CA ALA A 12 -20.23 -23.11 -7.65
C ALA A 12 -20.09 -24.27 -6.67
N GLU A 13 -21.20 -24.98 -6.46
CA GLU A 13 -21.21 -26.18 -5.64
C GLU A 13 -20.29 -27.25 -6.25
N GLY A 14 -19.49 -27.92 -5.43
CA GLY A 14 -18.48 -28.88 -5.87
C GLY A 14 -17.22 -28.28 -6.53
N ALA A 15 -17.17 -26.98 -6.82
CA ALA A 15 -15.97 -26.34 -7.34
C ALA A 15 -14.89 -26.16 -6.27
N ALA A 16 -13.63 -26.12 -6.72
CA ALA A 16 -12.51 -25.75 -5.86
C ALA A 16 -12.74 -24.36 -5.26
N PRO A 17 -12.44 -24.17 -3.95
CA PRO A 17 -12.64 -22.89 -3.29
C PRO A 17 -11.67 -21.85 -3.84
N SER A 18 -12.17 -20.65 -4.13
CA SER A 18 -11.33 -19.50 -4.52
C SER A 18 -10.64 -18.85 -3.33
N VAL A 19 -11.24 -18.98 -2.15
CA VAL A 19 -10.66 -18.69 -0.84
C VAL A 19 -11.02 -19.87 0.06
N ASP A 20 -10.06 -20.43 0.78
CA ASP A 20 -10.19 -21.73 1.44
C ASP A 20 -9.72 -21.66 2.88
N ASN A 21 -10.66 -21.65 3.82
CA ASN A 21 -10.40 -21.59 5.26
C ASN A 21 -9.41 -20.48 5.67
N LEU A 22 -9.62 -19.27 5.15
CA LEU A 22 -8.73 -18.14 5.37
C LEU A 22 -9.00 -17.49 6.73
N THR A 23 -7.97 -17.45 7.56
CA THR A 23 -7.94 -16.70 8.82
C THR A 23 -6.87 -15.63 8.72
N LEU A 24 -7.27 -14.37 8.92
CA LEU A 24 -6.40 -13.21 8.79
C LEU A 24 -6.85 -12.12 9.76
N GLU A 25 -5.89 -11.46 10.38
CA GLU A 25 -6.11 -10.26 11.16
C GLU A 25 -5.39 -9.09 10.50
N VAL A 26 -6.06 -7.95 10.39
CA VAL A 26 -5.48 -6.68 9.94
C VAL A 26 -5.56 -5.73 11.13
N PRO A 27 -4.41 -5.48 11.80
CA PRO A 27 -4.35 -4.58 12.94
C PRO A 27 -4.85 -3.18 12.59
N GLU A 28 -5.47 -2.51 13.55
CA GLU A 28 -5.94 -1.14 13.35
C GLU A 28 -4.78 -0.19 13.03
N GLY A 29 -5.00 0.70 12.06
CA GLY A 29 -4.00 1.68 11.64
C GLY A 29 -2.81 1.10 10.87
N SER A 30 -2.83 -0.20 10.55
CA SER A 30 -1.80 -0.87 9.75
C SER A 30 -2.22 -1.06 8.29
N THR A 31 -1.24 -1.21 7.41
CA THR A 31 -1.40 -1.60 6.02
C THR A 31 -0.99 -3.06 5.83
N VAL A 32 -1.94 -3.90 5.45
CA VAL A 32 -1.69 -5.30 5.08
C VAL A 32 -1.78 -5.46 3.56
N ALA A 33 -0.68 -5.91 2.95
CA ALA A 33 -0.63 -6.23 1.53
C ALA A 33 -0.96 -7.71 1.29
N LEU A 34 -1.99 -8.00 0.50
CA LEU A 34 -2.31 -9.32 -0.02
C LEU A 34 -1.60 -9.48 -1.37
N ILE A 35 -0.69 -10.45 -1.45
CA ILE A 35 0.08 -10.75 -2.67
C ILE A 35 0.03 -12.22 -3.03
N GLY A 36 0.37 -12.56 -4.27
CA GLY A 36 0.39 -13.93 -4.76
C GLY A 36 0.03 -14.04 -6.24
N PRO A 37 0.07 -15.24 -6.83
CA PRO A 37 -0.23 -15.45 -8.24
C PRO A 37 -1.65 -14.99 -8.65
N SER A 38 -1.86 -14.75 -9.94
CA SER A 38 -3.20 -14.50 -10.48
C SER A 38 -4.15 -15.65 -10.13
N GLY A 39 -5.36 -15.32 -9.72
CA GLY A 39 -6.38 -16.31 -9.35
C GLY A 39 -6.23 -16.93 -7.96
N CYS A 40 -5.27 -16.52 -7.12
CA CYS A 40 -5.09 -17.11 -5.79
C CYS A 40 -6.10 -16.65 -4.72
N GLY A 41 -7.06 -15.78 -5.05
CA GLY A 41 -8.14 -15.36 -4.14
C GLY A 41 -8.02 -13.96 -3.52
N LYS A 42 -7.01 -13.15 -3.87
CA LYS A 42 -6.79 -11.79 -3.29
C LYS A 42 -8.00 -10.86 -3.45
N THR A 43 -8.40 -10.60 -4.69
CA THR A 43 -9.55 -9.73 -4.99
C THR A 43 -10.86 -10.32 -4.45
N THR A 44 -11.00 -11.66 -4.42
CA THR A 44 -12.15 -12.30 -3.79
C THR A 44 -12.19 -12.05 -2.27
N THR A 45 -11.05 -12.17 -1.58
CA THR A 45 -10.89 -11.85 -0.16
C THR A 45 -11.29 -10.41 0.13
N MET A 46 -10.73 -9.47 -0.63
CA MET A 46 -11.04 -8.04 -0.51
C MET A 46 -12.53 -7.71 -0.77
N ARG A 47 -13.13 -8.33 -1.80
CA ARG A 47 -14.56 -8.16 -2.11
C ARG A 47 -15.46 -8.72 -1.01
N MET A 48 -15.04 -9.77 -0.30
CA MET A 48 -15.78 -10.28 0.86
C MET A 48 -15.69 -9.35 2.06
N ILE A 49 -14.55 -8.70 2.31
CA ILE A 49 -14.43 -7.67 3.36
C ILE A 49 -15.43 -6.53 3.12
N ASN A 50 -15.57 -6.08 1.88
CA ASN A 50 -16.53 -5.04 1.50
C ASN A 50 -17.97 -5.56 1.31
N ARG A 51 -18.20 -6.86 1.53
CA ARG A 51 -19.43 -7.60 1.21
C ARG A 51 -20.01 -7.28 -0.18
N LEU A 52 -19.15 -7.14 -1.18
CA LEU A 52 -19.55 -7.18 -2.59
C LEU A 52 -19.87 -8.61 -3.03
N ILE A 53 -19.27 -9.58 -2.35
CA ILE A 53 -19.49 -11.01 -2.51
C ILE A 53 -19.65 -11.59 -1.11
N GLU A 54 -20.63 -12.48 -0.92
CA GLU A 54 -20.82 -13.16 0.37
C GLU A 54 -19.86 -14.36 0.50
N PRO A 55 -19.24 -14.56 1.68
CA PRO A 55 -18.52 -15.79 1.95
C PRO A 55 -19.48 -16.98 1.91
N THR A 56 -18.98 -18.15 1.51
CA THR A 56 -19.73 -19.40 1.59
C THR A 56 -19.75 -19.91 3.04
N GLU A 57 -18.63 -19.77 3.75
CA GLU A 57 -18.48 -20.16 5.15
C GLU A 57 -17.56 -19.16 5.87
N GLY A 58 -17.57 -19.19 7.20
CA GLY A 58 -16.76 -18.34 8.06
C GLY A 58 -17.37 -16.97 8.30
N ARG A 59 -16.64 -16.12 9.01
CA ARG A 59 -17.10 -14.78 9.42
C ARG A 59 -16.04 -13.74 9.16
N ILE A 60 -16.49 -12.52 8.86
CA ILE A 60 -15.61 -11.37 8.65
C ILE A 60 -16.10 -10.24 9.54
N PHE A 61 -15.18 -9.66 10.30
CA PHE A 61 -15.45 -8.57 11.21
C PHE A 61 -14.70 -7.32 10.76
N VAL A 62 -15.39 -6.18 10.76
CA VAL A 62 -14.80 -4.86 10.54
C VAL A 62 -15.15 -4.00 11.74
N ASN A 63 -14.13 -3.53 12.46
CA ASN A 63 -14.27 -2.76 13.71
C ASN A 63 -15.17 -3.44 14.76
N GLY A 64 -15.07 -4.77 14.85
CA GLY A 64 -15.84 -5.58 15.80
C GLY A 64 -17.23 -5.99 15.31
N GLU A 65 -17.72 -5.43 14.20
CA GLU A 65 -19.03 -5.77 13.63
C GLU A 65 -18.91 -6.89 12.58
N ASP A 66 -19.75 -7.92 12.68
CA ASP A 66 -19.83 -8.97 11.67
C ASP A 66 -20.48 -8.44 10.38
N VAL A 67 -19.68 -8.32 9.32
CA VAL A 67 -20.14 -7.75 8.04
C VAL A 67 -21.22 -8.60 7.38
N THR A 68 -21.27 -9.91 7.68
CA THR A 68 -22.24 -10.83 7.09
C THR A 68 -23.67 -10.56 7.58
N GLN A 69 -23.82 -9.87 8.71
CA GLN A 69 -25.10 -9.48 9.31
C GLN A 69 -25.44 -7.99 9.09
N ALA A 70 -24.47 -7.17 8.70
CA ALA A 70 -24.66 -5.73 8.50
C ALA A 70 -25.52 -5.39 7.26
N ASP A 71 -26.06 -4.18 7.16
CA ASP A 71 -26.61 -3.73 5.88
C ASP A 71 -25.45 -3.44 4.90
N PRO A 72 -25.43 -4.07 3.70
CA PRO A 72 -24.30 -3.93 2.78
C PRO A 72 -24.17 -2.52 2.21
N VAL A 73 -25.24 -1.71 2.16
CA VAL A 73 -25.15 -0.33 1.67
C VAL A 73 -24.51 0.55 2.75
N GLN A 74 -24.94 0.42 4.00
CA GLN A 74 -24.36 1.16 5.13
C GLN A 74 -22.90 0.78 5.34
N LEU A 75 -22.56 -0.51 5.32
CA LEU A 75 -21.19 -0.99 5.43
C LEU A 75 -20.27 -0.30 4.39
N ARG A 76 -20.68 -0.31 3.12
CA ARG A 76 -19.89 0.26 2.01
C ARG A 76 -19.74 1.77 2.07
N ARG A 77 -20.64 2.48 2.75
CA ARG A 77 -20.49 3.94 2.96
C ARG A 77 -19.41 4.28 3.99
N HIS A 78 -19.06 3.34 4.86
CA HIS A 78 -18.05 3.50 5.92
C HIS A 78 -16.70 2.83 5.58
N ILE A 79 -16.59 2.22 4.40
CA ILE A 79 -15.36 1.64 3.87
C ILE A 79 -14.93 2.43 2.63
N GLY A 80 -13.72 2.97 2.66
CA GLY A 80 -13.11 3.56 1.48
C GLY A 80 -12.68 2.46 0.51
N TYR A 81 -13.07 2.55 -0.76
CA TYR A 81 -12.69 1.56 -1.77
C TYR A 81 -12.03 2.22 -2.97
N VAL A 82 -10.74 1.92 -3.17
CA VAL A 82 -9.97 2.30 -4.35
C VAL A 82 -10.03 1.15 -5.33
N ILE A 83 -10.85 1.30 -6.35
CA ILE A 83 -11.08 0.28 -7.39
C ILE A 83 -9.94 0.34 -8.41
N GLN A 84 -9.61 -0.81 -8.99
CA GLN A 84 -8.79 -0.91 -10.19
C GLN A 84 -9.28 0.07 -11.26
N ASN A 85 -8.35 0.78 -11.93
CA ASN A 85 -8.63 1.84 -12.91
C ASN A 85 -9.37 3.08 -12.34
N VAL A 86 -9.20 3.39 -11.05
CA VAL A 86 -9.69 4.59 -10.34
C VAL A 86 -11.20 4.64 -10.12
N GLY A 87 -11.99 4.21 -11.11
CA GLY A 87 -13.45 4.14 -11.03
C GLY A 87 -14.15 5.50 -10.89
N LEU A 88 -13.58 6.59 -11.39
CA LEU A 88 -14.20 7.93 -11.36
C LEU A 88 -15.41 8.01 -12.30
N PHE A 89 -16.42 8.80 -11.91
CA PHE A 89 -17.58 9.10 -12.73
C PHE A 89 -17.18 10.11 -13.83
N PRO A 90 -17.20 9.73 -15.12
CA PRO A 90 -16.63 10.56 -16.19
C PRO A 90 -17.46 11.80 -16.51
N HIS A 91 -18.75 11.78 -16.16
CA HIS A 91 -19.72 12.86 -16.36
C HIS A 91 -19.83 13.79 -15.15
N MET A 92 -19.07 13.54 -14.09
CA MET A 92 -19.00 14.39 -12.90
C MET A 92 -17.65 15.10 -12.86
N THR A 93 -17.66 16.31 -12.32
CA THR A 93 -16.45 17.07 -11.95
C THR A 93 -15.67 16.36 -10.85
N ILE A 94 -14.44 16.81 -10.59
CA ILE A 94 -13.62 16.28 -9.49
C ILE A 94 -14.26 16.56 -8.14
N ALA A 95 -14.84 17.76 -7.96
CA ALA A 95 -15.57 18.09 -6.75
C ALA A 95 -16.74 17.11 -6.51
N GLU A 96 -17.56 16.85 -7.53
CA GLU A 96 -18.68 15.92 -7.45
C GLU A 96 -18.23 14.47 -7.22
N ASN A 97 -17.12 14.05 -7.84
CA ASN A 97 -16.55 12.74 -7.63
C ASN A 97 -16.16 12.51 -6.17
N ILE A 98 -15.45 13.47 -5.55
CA ILE A 98 -15.03 13.38 -4.14
C ILE A 98 -16.25 13.49 -3.22
N ALA A 99 -17.19 14.38 -3.52
CA ALA A 99 -18.39 14.62 -2.74
C ALA A 99 -19.44 13.48 -2.80
N ALA A 100 -19.28 12.50 -3.70
CA ALA A 100 -20.28 11.46 -3.96
C ALA A 100 -20.74 10.72 -2.69
N VAL A 101 -19.81 10.22 -1.87
CA VAL A 101 -20.16 9.48 -0.63
C VAL A 101 -20.65 10.41 0.49
N PRO A 102 -19.99 11.56 0.78
CA PRO A 102 -20.53 12.55 1.73
C PRO A 102 -21.97 13.00 1.43
N ASN A 103 -22.33 13.18 0.15
CA ASN A 103 -23.70 13.48 -0.26
C ASN A 103 -24.67 12.35 0.10
N LEU A 104 -24.29 11.09 -0.13
CA LEU A 104 -25.11 9.91 0.24
C LEU A 104 -25.27 9.74 1.76
N LEU A 105 -24.32 10.26 2.54
CA LEU A 105 -24.37 10.33 4.00
C LEU A 105 -25.13 11.56 4.52
N GLY A 106 -25.62 12.43 3.64
CA GLY A 106 -26.40 13.61 4.01
C GLY A 106 -25.59 14.70 4.72
N TRP A 107 -24.29 14.81 4.45
CA TRP A 107 -23.47 15.89 5.00
C TRP A 107 -23.91 17.25 4.44
N ASP A 108 -23.71 18.32 5.20
CA ASP A 108 -23.99 19.68 4.76
C ASP A 108 -22.99 20.16 3.70
N GLN A 109 -23.46 21.02 2.78
CA GLN A 109 -22.64 21.51 1.66
C GLN A 109 -21.35 22.24 2.09
N PRO A 110 -21.35 23.11 3.12
CA PRO A 110 -20.12 23.71 3.64
C PRO A 110 -19.07 22.68 4.09
N ARG A 111 -19.50 21.65 4.83
CA ARG A 111 -18.62 20.55 5.26
C ARG A 111 -18.07 19.76 4.09
N ILE A 112 -18.91 19.43 3.10
CA ILE A 112 -18.48 18.69 1.90
C ILE A 112 -17.44 19.48 1.12
N ARG A 113 -17.68 20.78 0.91
CA ARG A 113 -16.74 21.65 0.20
C ARG A 113 -15.39 21.69 0.89
N LYS A 114 -15.38 21.98 2.20
CA LYS A 114 -14.14 22.03 2.99
C LYS A 114 -13.40 20.69 2.93
N ARG A 115 -14.10 19.58 3.16
CA ARG A 115 -13.50 18.24 3.10
C ARG A 115 -12.91 17.93 1.72
N THR A 116 -13.56 18.38 0.65
CA THR A 116 -13.07 18.19 -0.72
C THR A 116 -11.79 18.96 -0.97
N GLU A 117 -11.71 20.21 -0.53
CA GLU A 117 -10.51 21.05 -0.61
C GLU A 117 -9.36 20.43 0.21
N ASP A 118 -9.63 20.05 1.48
CA ASP A 118 -8.65 19.40 2.38
C ASP A 118 -8.08 18.11 1.77
N LEU A 119 -8.92 17.32 1.08
CA LEU A 119 -8.49 16.08 0.46
C LEU A 119 -7.66 16.29 -0.80
N LEU A 120 -7.94 17.33 -1.58
CA LEU A 120 -7.13 17.70 -2.73
C LEU A 120 -5.73 18.13 -2.27
N ASP A 121 -5.65 18.93 -1.21
CA ASP A 121 -4.37 19.30 -0.58
C ASP A 121 -3.63 18.08 -0.02
N LEU A 122 -4.35 17.16 0.65
CA LEU A 122 -3.75 15.92 1.17
C LEU A 122 -3.10 15.08 0.06
N VAL A 123 -3.73 14.99 -1.11
CA VAL A 123 -3.19 14.25 -2.26
C VAL A 123 -2.27 15.11 -3.14
N GLY A 124 -1.91 16.32 -2.69
CA GLY A 124 -0.96 17.21 -3.36
C GLY A 124 -1.46 17.74 -4.70
N LEU A 125 -2.74 18.09 -4.81
CA LEU A 125 -3.36 18.70 -5.97
C LEU A 125 -4.04 20.01 -5.58
N ASP A 126 -3.81 21.09 -6.34
CA ASP A 126 -4.39 22.40 -6.03
C ASP A 126 -5.93 22.39 -6.20
N PRO A 127 -6.71 22.64 -5.13
CA PRO A 127 -8.17 22.71 -5.21
C PRO A 127 -8.68 23.70 -6.26
N LYS A 128 -8.03 24.87 -6.39
CA LYS A 128 -8.47 25.93 -7.31
C LYS A 128 -8.42 25.49 -8.76
N GLU A 129 -7.44 24.66 -9.10
CA GLU A 129 -7.28 24.16 -10.46
C GLU A 129 -8.12 22.91 -10.76
N MET A 130 -8.37 22.08 -9.73
CA MET A 130 -8.90 20.73 -9.92
C MET A 130 -10.42 20.63 -9.80
N LEU A 131 -11.06 21.38 -8.90
CA LEU A 131 -12.45 21.15 -8.51
C LEU A 131 -13.42 21.08 -9.70
N ALA A 132 -13.28 21.97 -10.68
CA ALA A 132 -14.16 22.08 -11.85
C ALA A 132 -13.75 21.18 -13.03
N ARG A 133 -12.61 20.49 -12.96
CA ARG A 133 -12.17 19.60 -14.04
C ARG A 133 -12.97 18.29 -14.05
N TYR A 134 -12.92 17.61 -15.18
CA TYR A 134 -13.46 16.28 -15.38
C TYR A 134 -12.33 15.24 -15.44
N PRO A 135 -12.58 13.96 -15.11
CA PRO A 135 -11.56 12.90 -15.11
C PRO A 135 -10.74 12.78 -16.41
N ARG A 136 -11.37 13.04 -17.56
CA ARG A 136 -10.72 13.00 -18.88
C ARG A 136 -9.65 14.09 -19.09
N GLN A 137 -9.65 15.13 -18.28
CA GLN A 137 -8.70 16.26 -18.36
C GLN A 137 -7.46 16.06 -17.45
N LEU A 138 -7.37 14.93 -16.76
CA LEU A 138 -6.32 14.63 -15.80
C LEU A 138 -5.33 13.61 -16.36
N SER A 139 -4.09 13.62 -15.86
CA SER A 139 -3.12 12.55 -16.08
C SER A 139 -3.54 11.27 -15.33
N GLY A 140 -2.91 10.13 -15.66
CA GLY A 140 -3.16 8.86 -14.96
C GLY A 140 -2.91 8.95 -13.44
N GLY A 141 -1.78 9.53 -13.04
CA GLY A 141 -1.43 9.72 -11.63
C GLY A 141 -2.37 10.69 -10.91
N GLN A 142 -2.80 11.77 -11.57
CA GLN A 142 -3.80 12.69 -11.01
C GLN A 142 -5.13 11.98 -10.79
N ARG A 143 -5.62 11.18 -11.76
CA ARG A 143 -6.84 10.39 -11.57
C ARG A 143 -6.69 9.46 -10.36
N GLN A 144 -5.57 8.74 -10.23
CA GLN A 144 -5.34 7.83 -9.12
C GLN A 144 -5.44 8.54 -7.76
N ARG A 145 -4.81 9.71 -7.63
CA ARG A 145 -4.90 10.57 -6.44
C ARG A 145 -6.34 10.99 -6.13
N ILE A 146 -7.13 11.37 -7.14
CA ILE A 146 -8.56 11.66 -6.96
C ILE A 146 -9.36 10.42 -6.53
N GLY A 147 -9.05 9.24 -7.07
CA GLY A 147 -9.68 7.97 -6.66
C GLY A 147 -9.52 7.71 -5.16
N VAL A 148 -8.37 8.07 -4.62
CA VAL A 148 -8.07 7.90 -3.19
C VAL A 148 -8.66 9.01 -2.35
N ALA A 149 -8.61 10.26 -2.81
CA ALA A 149 -9.35 11.36 -2.18
C ALA A 149 -10.83 11.00 -2.02
N ARG A 150 -11.47 10.48 -3.08
CA ARG A 150 -12.85 10.00 -3.03
C ARG A 150 -13.05 8.87 -2.03
N ALA A 151 -12.14 7.89 -1.99
CA ALA A 151 -12.23 6.80 -1.02
C ALA A 151 -12.09 7.29 0.43
N LEU A 152 -11.39 8.40 0.67
CA LEU A 152 -11.21 9.03 1.98
C LEU A 152 -12.28 10.09 2.32
N ALA A 153 -13.18 10.40 1.38
CA ALA A 153 -14.15 11.50 1.49
C ALA A 153 -15.05 11.39 2.72
N ALA A 154 -15.58 10.20 2.97
CA ALA A 154 -16.43 9.91 4.12
C ALA A 154 -15.66 9.69 5.44
N ASP A 155 -14.34 9.92 5.45
CA ASP A 155 -13.44 9.63 6.57
C ASP A 155 -13.54 8.19 7.11
N PRO A 156 -13.49 7.16 6.24
CA PRO A 156 -13.68 5.78 6.66
C PRO A 156 -12.56 5.32 7.60
N ALA A 157 -12.85 4.36 8.47
CA ALA A 157 -11.86 3.71 9.32
C ALA A 157 -11.01 2.66 8.55
N VAL A 158 -11.60 2.11 7.48
CA VAL A 158 -10.99 1.09 6.63
C VAL A 158 -10.85 1.60 5.20
N LEU A 159 -9.69 1.37 4.59
CA LEU A 159 -9.41 1.60 3.18
C LEU A 159 -9.05 0.29 2.50
N LEU A 160 -9.75 -0.05 1.43
CA LEU A 160 -9.47 -1.20 0.60
C LEU A 160 -8.92 -0.70 -0.74
N MET A 161 -7.75 -1.19 -1.18
CA MET A 161 -7.10 -0.80 -2.44
C MET A 161 -6.86 -2.01 -3.35
N ASP A 162 -7.47 -2.02 -4.54
CA ASP A 162 -7.42 -3.15 -5.50
C ASP A 162 -6.54 -2.77 -6.70
N GLU A 163 -5.29 -3.25 -6.71
CA GLU A 163 -4.26 -2.91 -7.71
C GLU A 163 -4.17 -1.41 -8.02
N PRO A 164 -3.96 -0.55 -7.01
CA PRO A 164 -4.05 0.90 -7.19
C PRO A 164 -3.03 1.46 -8.20
N PHE A 165 -1.91 0.78 -8.48
CA PHE A 165 -0.89 1.31 -9.40
C PHE A 165 -0.65 0.43 -10.64
N GLY A 166 -1.46 -0.60 -10.86
CA GLY A 166 -1.24 -1.58 -11.95
C GLY A 166 -1.24 -0.97 -13.36
N ALA A 167 -2.05 0.08 -13.57
CA ALA A 167 -2.19 0.75 -14.87
C ALA A 167 -1.25 1.95 -15.08
N ILE A 168 -0.28 2.17 -14.19
CA ILE A 168 0.64 3.32 -14.25
C ILE A 168 2.00 2.88 -14.79
N ASP A 169 2.59 3.75 -15.63
CA ASP A 169 3.96 3.63 -16.15
C ASP A 169 4.98 3.41 -15.01
N PRO A 170 5.99 2.52 -15.18
CA PRO A 170 6.94 2.19 -14.13
C PRO A 170 7.67 3.38 -13.49
N ILE A 171 8.03 4.41 -14.26
CA ILE A 171 8.76 5.57 -13.74
C ILE A 171 7.83 6.40 -12.84
N ALA A 172 6.61 6.64 -13.30
CA ALA A 172 5.61 7.37 -12.53
C ALA A 172 5.10 6.58 -11.32
N ARG A 173 5.11 5.24 -11.40
CA ARG A 173 4.63 4.33 -10.35
C ARG A 173 5.42 4.48 -9.06
N ALA A 174 6.76 4.43 -9.12
CA ALA A 174 7.60 4.50 -7.92
C ALA A 174 7.36 5.80 -7.14
N ARG A 175 7.36 6.94 -7.85
CA ARG A 175 7.08 8.25 -7.26
C ARG A 175 5.68 8.31 -6.62
N LEU A 176 4.66 7.78 -7.30
CA LEU A 176 3.31 7.73 -6.75
C LEU A 176 3.27 6.85 -5.49
N GLN A 177 3.93 5.69 -5.48
CA GLN A 177 3.97 4.83 -4.29
C GLN A 177 4.57 5.56 -3.08
N ASP A 178 5.67 6.30 -3.26
CA ASP A 178 6.29 7.06 -2.16
C ASP A 178 5.37 8.16 -1.62
N GLU A 179 4.70 8.90 -2.50
CA GLU A 179 3.70 9.91 -2.13
C GLU A 179 2.51 9.26 -1.39
N PHE A 180 2.07 8.10 -1.85
CA PHE A 180 1.00 7.34 -1.21
C PHE A 180 1.38 6.81 0.16
N ARG A 181 2.62 6.33 0.34
CA ARG A 181 3.15 5.94 1.65
C ARG A 181 3.06 7.11 2.64
N GLN A 182 3.40 8.32 2.20
CA GLN A 182 3.25 9.52 3.04
C GLN A 182 1.78 9.80 3.38
N ILE A 183 0.86 9.69 2.42
CA ILE A 183 -0.58 9.86 2.68
C ILE A 183 -1.06 8.83 3.71
N LEU A 184 -0.75 7.54 3.52
CA LEU A 184 -1.14 6.46 4.43
C LEU A 184 -0.62 6.70 5.86
N SER A 185 0.64 7.12 5.99
CA SER A 185 1.24 7.46 7.30
C SER A 185 0.53 8.62 8.03
N ARG A 186 -0.03 9.58 7.27
CA ARG A 186 -0.75 10.73 7.83
C ARG A 186 -2.17 10.39 8.25
N VAL A 187 -2.86 9.53 7.48
CA VAL A 187 -4.28 9.21 7.73
C VAL A 187 -4.49 8.12 8.78
N ARG A 188 -3.47 7.29 9.06
CA ARG A 188 -3.50 6.19 10.05
C ARG A 188 -4.77 5.33 9.99
N LYS A 189 -5.21 4.99 8.78
CA LYS A 189 -6.37 4.13 8.55
C LYS A 189 -5.95 2.67 8.50
N THR A 190 -6.90 1.76 8.72
CA THR A 190 -6.66 0.32 8.50
C THR A 190 -6.73 0.06 7.00
N VAL A 191 -5.66 -0.43 6.38
CA VAL A 191 -5.58 -0.59 4.92
C VAL A 191 -5.41 -2.06 4.54
N VAL A 192 -6.19 -2.51 3.56
CA VAL A 192 -5.94 -3.77 2.84
C VAL A 192 -5.60 -3.44 1.40
N LEU A 193 -4.36 -3.74 1.02
CA LEU A 193 -3.83 -3.50 -0.32
C LEU A 193 -3.75 -4.83 -1.07
N VAL A 194 -4.38 -4.96 -2.23
CA VAL A 194 -4.19 -6.08 -3.14
C VAL A 194 -3.22 -5.65 -4.24
N THR A 195 -2.13 -6.39 -4.39
CA THR A 195 -1.19 -6.21 -5.50
C THR A 195 -0.60 -7.54 -5.95
N HIS A 196 -0.09 -7.57 -7.17
CA HIS A 196 0.76 -8.65 -7.68
C HIS A 196 2.25 -8.29 -7.64
N ASP A 197 2.58 -7.06 -7.26
CA ASP A 197 3.94 -6.52 -7.22
C ASP A 197 4.50 -6.61 -5.78
N LEU A 198 5.60 -7.36 -5.63
CA LEU A 198 6.27 -7.52 -4.35
C LEU A 198 6.93 -6.22 -3.87
N ASP A 199 7.51 -5.43 -4.78
CA ASP A 199 8.16 -4.17 -4.42
C ASP A 199 7.12 -3.18 -3.89
N GLU A 200 5.92 -3.19 -4.45
CA GLU A 200 4.79 -2.42 -3.92
C GLU A 200 4.41 -2.87 -2.49
N ALA A 201 4.30 -4.17 -2.26
CA ALA A 201 3.95 -4.72 -0.96
C ALA A 201 5.02 -4.40 0.12
N ILE A 202 6.30 -4.47 -0.24
CA ILE A 202 7.42 -4.08 0.62
C ILE A 202 7.37 -2.58 0.94
N ARG A 203 7.10 -1.74 -0.08
CA ARG A 203 7.08 -0.29 0.07
C ARG A 203 5.86 0.25 0.82
N LEU A 204 4.71 -0.42 0.76
CA LEU A 204 3.47 0.13 1.33
C LEU A 204 2.94 -0.67 2.52
N GLY A 205 3.26 -1.96 2.62
CA GLY A 205 2.74 -2.85 3.65
C GLY A 205 3.56 -2.80 4.94
N ASP A 206 2.88 -2.67 6.07
CA ASP A 206 3.45 -2.97 7.38
C ASP A 206 3.56 -4.49 7.57
N ARG A 207 2.64 -5.23 6.96
CA ARG A 207 2.65 -6.70 6.89
C ARG A 207 2.22 -7.17 5.51
N ILE A 208 2.68 -8.36 5.13
CA ILE A 208 2.42 -8.98 3.84
C ILE A 208 1.80 -10.36 4.08
N ALA A 209 0.64 -10.62 3.47
CA ALA A 209 0.03 -11.94 3.40
C ALA A 209 0.22 -12.52 2.00
N ILE A 210 1.06 -13.55 1.87
CA ILE A 210 1.29 -14.27 0.63
C ILE A 210 0.22 -15.35 0.48
N MET A 211 -0.54 -15.28 -0.61
CA MET A 211 -1.63 -16.19 -0.92
C MET A 211 -1.29 -17.15 -2.06
N LYS A 212 -1.69 -18.41 -1.89
CA LYS A 212 -1.61 -19.45 -2.93
C LYS A 212 -2.84 -20.34 -2.84
N ALA A 213 -3.48 -20.56 -3.98
CA ALA A 213 -4.65 -21.45 -4.10
C ALA A 213 -5.72 -21.22 -3.02
N GLY A 214 -6.09 -19.97 -2.76
CA GLY A 214 -7.12 -19.59 -1.79
C GLY A 214 -6.68 -19.54 -0.33
N ARG A 215 -5.43 -19.88 -0.01
CA ARG A 215 -4.89 -19.93 1.36
C ARG A 215 -3.77 -18.94 1.56
N ILE A 216 -3.60 -18.47 2.80
CA ILE A 216 -2.41 -17.72 3.22
C ILE A 216 -1.30 -18.73 3.50
N VAL A 217 -0.17 -18.56 2.82
CA VAL A 217 1.05 -19.38 2.98
C VAL A 217 1.94 -18.79 4.07
N GLN A 218 2.13 -17.46 4.04
CA GLN A 218 2.93 -16.74 5.03
C GLN A 218 2.32 -15.37 5.28
N TYR A 219 2.28 -14.94 6.54
CA TYR A 219 1.79 -13.63 6.96
C TYR A 219 2.73 -12.99 7.98
N ASP A 220 3.55 -12.04 7.54
CA ASP A 220 4.59 -11.46 8.39
C ASP A 220 5.00 -10.05 7.93
N THR A 221 5.95 -9.43 8.61
CA THR A 221 6.57 -8.17 8.18
C THR A 221 7.35 -8.35 6.88
N PRO A 222 7.55 -7.27 6.08
CA PRO A 222 8.38 -7.33 4.89
C PRO A 222 9.79 -7.90 5.14
N ASP A 223 10.42 -7.54 6.27
CA ASP A 223 11.75 -8.05 6.65
C ASP A 223 11.75 -9.57 6.90
N ALA A 224 10.76 -10.08 7.62
CA ALA A 224 10.63 -11.51 7.91
C ALA A 224 10.33 -12.33 6.65
N ILE A 225 9.49 -11.81 5.75
CA ILE A 225 9.18 -12.45 4.46
C ILE A 225 10.45 -12.59 3.59
N LEU A 226 11.32 -11.57 3.59
CA LEU A 226 12.54 -11.57 2.78
C LEU A 226 13.69 -12.36 3.40
N SER A 227 13.82 -12.33 4.73
CA SER A 227 14.91 -13.00 5.46
C SER A 227 14.60 -14.47 5.78
N LYS A 228 13.33 -14.80 6.00
CA LYS A 228 12.87 -16.12 6.47
C LYS A 228 11.62 -16.58 5.70
N PRO A 229 11.73 -16.85 4.39
CA PRO A 229 10.64 -17.47 3.64
C PRO A 229 10.31 -18.85 4.23
N VAL A 230 9.03 -19.14 4.42
CA VAL A 230 8.58 -20.37 5.12
C VAL A 230 8.75 -21.65 4.29
N ASP A 231 8.72 -21.53 2.95
CA ASP A 231 8.86 -22.65 2.03
C ASP A 231 9.51 -22.22 0.69
N ASP A 232 9.75 -23.20 -0.18
CA ASP A 232 10.31 -22.97 -1.52
C ASP A 232 9.41 -22.12 -2.39
N PHE A 233 8.09 -22.18 -2.21
CA PHE A 233 7.17 -21.35 -2.97
C PHE A 233 7.36 -19.88 -2.61
N VAL A 234 7.40 -19.52 -1.33
CA VAL A 234 7.65 -18.15 -0.88
C VAL A 234 9.05 -17.71 -1.29
N SER A 235 10.06 -18.57 -1.12
CA SER A 235 11.44 -18.28 -1.53
C SER A 235 11.54 -17.94 -3.02
N ASN A 236 10.87 -18.71 -3.88
CA ASN A 236 10.82 -18.47 -5.32
C ASN A 236 9.98 -17.24 -5.67
N PHE A 237 8.90 -16.98 -4.92
CA PHE A 237 8.03 -15.83 -5.13
C PHE A 237 8.72 -14.51 -4.80
N VAL A 238 9.52 -14.45 -3.73
CA VAL A 238 10.26 -13.23 -3.37
C VAL A 238 11.44 -12.95 -4.30
N GLY A 239 11.99 -13.99 -4.90
CA GLY A 239 13.06 -13.93 -5.88
C GLY A 239 14.47 -14.01 -5.29
N VAL A 240 15.45 -14.21 -6.18
CA VAL A 240 16.88 -14.32 -5.84
C VAL A 240 17.48 -13.01 -5.34
N ASP A 241 16.88 -11.89 -5.72
CA ASP A 241 17.27 -10.54 -5.33
C ASP A 241 16.67 -10.11 -3.98
N ARG A 242 16.04 -11.01 -3.23
CA ARG A 242 15.42 -10.73 -1.92
C ARG A 242 16.36 -10.03 -0.93
N ALA A 243 17.66 -10.38 -0.96
CA ALA A 243 18.66 -9.74 -0.11
C ALA A 243 18.84 -8.27 -0.47
N ILE A 244 18.85 -7.94 -1.77
CA ILE A 244 18.95 -6.56 -2.28
C ILE A 244 17.64 -5.81 -1.99
N LYS A 245 16.48 -6.46 -2.14
CA LYS A 245 15.18 -5.86 -1.79
C LYS A 245 15.10 -5.54 -0.29
N ARG A 246 15.62 -6.41 0.57
CA ARG A 246 15.66 -6.21 2.02
C ARG A 246 16.44 -4.95 2.41
N LEU A 247 17.51 -4.61 1.69
CA LEU A 247 18.26 -3.36 1.90
C LEU A 247 17.40 -2.09 1.69
N SER A 248 16.29 -2.16 0.96
CA SER A 248 15.38 -1.01 0.82
C SER A 248 14.54 -0.72 2.07
N LEU A 249 14.50 -1.64 3.03
CA LEU A 249 13.80 -1.48 4.31
C LEU A 249 14.59 -0.69 5.35
N PHE A 250 15.90 -0.58 5.16
CA PHE A 250 16.82 0.05 6.10
C PHE A 250 17.40 1.33 5.48
N SER A 251 17.53 2.35 6.30
CA SER A 251 18.17 3.61 5.95
C SER A 251 19.69 3.50 6.05
N VAL A 252 20.39 4.41 5.38
CA VAL A 252 21.85 4.57 5.53
C VAL A 252 22.21 4.85 6.99
N ALA A 253 21.39 5.61 7.70
CA ALA A 253 21.60 5.89 9.13
C ALA A 253 21.65 4.62 9.98
N ASP A 254 20.89 3.56 9.63
CA ASP A 254 20.82 2.32 10.41
C ASP A 254 22.12 1.51 10.38
N ALA A 255 22.97 1.71 9.35
CA ALA A 255 24.23 1.00 9.17
C ALA A 255 25.47 1.93 9.16
N ALA A 256 25.27 3.23 9.35
CA ALA A 256 26.35 4.22 9.32
C ALA A 256 27.26 4.10 10.55
N LEU A 257 28.56 4.29 10.32
CA LEU A 257 29.59 4.32 11.35
C LEU A 257 29.98 5.77 11.68
N ALA A 258 30.08 6.08 12.98
CA ALA A 258 30.14 7.45 13.52
C ALA A 258 31.42 8.26 13.21
N LEU A 259 32.47 7.63 12.68
CA LEU A 259 33.74 8.33 12.38
C LEU A 259 33.80 8.69 10.89
N PRO A 260 34.15 9.93 10.49
CA PRO A 260 34.33 10.24 9.08
C PRO A 260 35.52 9.45 8.51
N SER A 261 35.33 8.71 7.41
CA SER A 261 36.44 8.07 6.70
C SER A 261 37.09 9.07 5.75
N ALA A 262 38.39 9.33 5.91
CA ALA A 262 39.16 10.27 5.07
C ALA A 262 39.25 9.86 3.59
N ASN A 263 38.83 8.65 3.22
CA ASN A 263 38.97 8.07 1.88
C ASN A 263 37.67 8.01 1.06
N ALA A 264 36.57 8.57 1.55
CA ALA A 264 35.31 8.57 0.81
C ALA A 264 35.34 9.58 -0.36
N LYS A 265 35.28 9.09 -1.60
CA LYS A 265 35.22 9.93 -2.82
C LYS A 265 33.81 10.36 -3.21
N SER A 266 32.79 9.75 -2.61
CA SER A 266 31.39 9.98 -2.90
C SER A 266 30.59 9.98 -1.60
N SER A 267 29.51 10.74 -1.59
CA SER A 267 28.62 10.90 -0.43
C SER A 267 27.23 10.35 -0.69
N VAL A 268 26.54 9.99 0.38
CA VAL A 268 25.15 9.52 0.38
C VAL A 268 24.42 10.13 1.57
N ALA A 269 23.19 10.57 1.36
CA ALA A 269 22.38 11.12 2.44
C ALA A 269 21.93 10.02 3.42
N ALA A 270 21.95 10.32 4.72
CA ALA A 270 21.55 9.40 5.78
C ALA A 270 20.10 8.92 5.65
N SER A 271 19.25 9.71 4.98
CA SER A 271 17.83 9.42 4.73
C SER A 271 17.57 8.47 3.56
N LEU A 272 18.57 8.17 2.72
CA LEU A 272 18.42 7.20 1.64
C LEU A 272 18.45 5.77 2.18
N ASN A 273 17.94 4.82 1.40
CA ASN A 273 17.98 3.41 1.77
C ASN A 273 19.32 2.75 1.39
N LEU A 274 19.63 1.60 2.01
CA LEU A 274 20.89 0.89 1.77
C LEU A 274 21.01 0.32 0.36
N ARG A 275 19.90 0.05 -0.34
CA ARG A 275 19.93 -0.42 -1.73
C ARG A 275 20.47 0.67 -2.66
N ASP A 276 20.02 1.91 -2.49
CA ASP A 276 20.48 3.05 -3.29
C ASP A 276 21.95 3.37 -2.95
N ALA A 277 22.33 3.27 -1.68
CA ALA A 277 23.73 3.41 -1.25
C ALA A 277 24.64 2.34 -1.88
N LEU A 278 24.20 1.08 -1.92
CA LEU A 278 24.92 0.00 -2.59
C LEU A 278 25.04 0.27 -4.11
N SER A 279 23.98 0.79 -4.74
CA SER A 279 24.01 1.17 -6.16
C SER A 279 25.05 2.26 -6.44
N LEU A 280 25.17 3.26 -5.55
CA LEU A 280 26.20 4.30 -5.65
C LEU A 280 27.62 3.74 -5.46
N MET A 281 27.80 2.80 -4.53
CA MET A 281 29.09 2.10 -4.33
C MET A 281 29.54 1.35 -5.59
N VAL A 282 28.61 0.62 -6.23
CA VAL A 282 28.89 -0.11 -7.47
C VAL A 282 29.20 0.84 -8.62
N ALA A 283 28.40 1.90 -8.81
CA ALA A 283 28.60 2.87 -9.89
C ALA A 283 29.92 3.65 -9.74
N GLY A 284 30.27 4.00 -8.49
CA GLY A 284 31.51 4.71 -8.16
C GLY A 284 32.74 3.80 -8.02
N ASN A 285 32.58 2.48 -8.15
CA ASN A 285 33.59 1.47 -7.86
C ASN A 285 34.32 1.74 -6.52
N THR A 286 33.54 1.98 -5.47
CA THR A 286 34.02 2.32 -4.12
C THR A 286 33.38 1.41 -3.08
N ASP A 287 34.12 1.14 -2.00
CA ASP A 287 33.65 0.34 -0.86
C ASP A 287 33.18 1.20 0.31
N ILE A 288 33.36 2.52 0.20
CA ILE A 288 33.10 3.49 1.26
C ILE A 288 32.36 4.70 0.67
N LEU A 289 31.30 5.12 1.34
CA LEU A 289 30.59 6.38 1.09
C LEU A 289 30.62 7.26 2.34
N ALA A 290 30.77 8.57 2.17
CA ALA A 290 30.58 9.54 3.25
C ALA A 290 29.08 9.69 3.50
N VAL A 291 28.65 9.63 4.76
CA VAL A 291 27.24 9.79 5.14
C VAL A 291 27.00 11.25 5.49
N THR A 292 26.06 11.90 4.81
CA THR A 292 25.73 13.31 5.05
C THR A 292 24.37 13.46 5.75
N GLY A 293 24.30 14.39 6.70
CA GLY A 293 23.05 14.86 7.29
C GLY A 293 22.24 15.73 6.32
N GLU A 294 21.06 16.17 6.75
CA GLU A 294 20.20 17.06 5.94
C GLU A 294 20.82 18.44 5.69
N ASP A 295 21.73 18.87 6.57
CA ASP A 295 22.53 20.09 6.47
C ASP A 295 23.73 19.96 5.52
N GLY A 296 23.92 18.77 4.92
CA GLY A 296 25.06 18.46 4.06
C GLY A 296 26.36 18.20 4.81
N VAL A 297 26.35 18.21 6.15
CA VAL A 297 27.52 17.94 6.98
C VAL A 297 27.76 16.43 7.01
N VAL A 298 29.03 16.02 6.91
CA VAL A 298 29.41 14.61 7.03
C VAL A 298 29.26 14.17 8.48
N VAL A 299 28.33 13.25 8.72
CA VAL A 299 28.01 12.71 10.05
C VAL A 299 28.61 11.33 10.29
N GLY A 300 29.18 10.69 9.24
CA GLY A 300 29.80 9.38 9.35
C GLY A 300 30.24 8.82 8.01
N HIS A 301 30.43 7.50 7.94
CA HIS A 301 30.66 6.77 6.70
C HIS A 301 29.89 5.45 6.68
N LEU A 302 29.65 4.93 5.48
CA LEU A 302 29.02 3.64 5.23
C LEU A 302 30.01 2.76 4.48
N THR A 303 30.21 1.53 4.92
CA THR A 303 31.06 0.54 4.26
C THR A 303 30.21 -0.58 3.65
N ARG A 304 30.75 -1.26 2.62
CA ARG A 304 30.12 -2.46 2.05
C ARG A 304 29.88 -3.55 3.10
N GLU A 305 30.83 -3.73 4.03
CA GLU A 305 30.72 -4.72 5.10
C GLU A 305 29.55 -4.40 6.05
N ALA A 306 29.36 -3.13 6.40
CA ALA A 306 28.22 -2.70 7.21
C ALA A 306 26.89 -3.01 6.51
N ILE A 307 26.78 -2.77 5.20
CA ILE A 307 25.58 -3.12 4.41
C ILE A 307 25.29 -4.62 4.45
N PHE A 308 26.32 -5.48 4.38
CA PHE A 308 26.15 -6.94 4.38
C PHE A 308 25.89 -7.54 5.76
N SER A 309 26.08 -6.76 6.83
CA SER A 309 25.86 -7.20 8.21
C SER A 309 24.42 -7.03 8.72
N ILE A 310 23.56 -6.34 7.95
CA ILE A 310 22.12 -6.15 8.23
C ILE A 310 21.30 -7.35 7.77
#